data_AF-A0A955A0A7-F1
#
_entry.id   AF-A0A955A0A7-F1
#
_cell.length_a   1.000
_cell.length_b   1.000
_cell.length_c   1.000
_cell.angle_alpha   90.00
_cell.angle_beta   90.00
_cell.angle_gamma   90.00
#
_symmetry.space_group_name_H-M   'P 1'
#
loop_
_entity.id
_entity.type
_entity.pdbx_description
1 polymer ?
#
loop_
_entity_poly.entity_id
_entity_poly.type
_entity_poly.pdbx_seq_one_letter_code
_entity_poly.pdbx_strand_id
1 'polypeptide(L)'
;MTENEFQARLEELVGKIDTLDPKDQDRLRKLAEETKARHNRMKKSVAELQESLDYLRVSVKYLVFDLEATRRENQYLRKLIDTTEEN
;
A
#
# COMPACT_ATOMS: atom_id res chain seq x y z
N MET A 1 13.48 8.16 6.36
CA MET A 1 13.27 8.16 7.82
C MET A 1 12.49 6.91 8.16
N THR A 2 13.06 6.03 8.98
CA THR A 2 12.40 4.78 9.42
C THR A 2 11.43 5.07 10.57
N GLU A 3 10.51 4.14 10.86
CA GLU A 3 9.59 4.26 12.00
C GLU A 3 10.35 4.49 13.31
N ASN A 4 11.43 3.73 13.50
CA ASN A 4 12.24 3.78 14.72
C ASN A 4 12.94 5.14 14.85
N GLU A 5 13.40 5.73 13.75
CA GLU A 5 13.98 7.08 13.74
C GLU A 5 12.93 8.17 14.05
N PHE A 6 11.71 8.03 13.52
CA PHE A 6 10.62 8.97 13.80
C PHE A 6 10.23 8.92 15.27
N GLN A 7 10.03 7.72 15.80
CA GLN A 7 9.62 7.50 17.18
C GLN A 7 10.69 7.98 18.17
N ALA A 8 11.97 7.68 17.92
CA ALA A 8 13.08 8.16 18.74
C ALA A 8 13.15 9.70 18.78
N ARG A 9 12.98 10.37 17.63
CA ARG A 9 12.97 11.84 17.57
C ARG A 9 11.75 12.46 18.23
N LEU A 10 10.59 11.79 18.13
CA LEU A 10 9.38 12.24 18.79
C LEU A 10 9.50 12.14 20.32
N GLU A 11 10.06 11.03 20.81
CA GLU A 11 10.32 10.84 22.24
C GLU A 11 11.33 11.85 22.77
N GLU A 12 12.40 12.13 22.02
CA GLU A 12 13.36 13.18 22.36
C GLU A 12 12.70 14.57 22.41
N LEU A 13 11.81 14.86 21.45
CA LEU A 13 11.08 16.12 21.40
C LEU A 13 10.12 16.27 22.59
N VAL A 14 9.38 15.22 22.94
CA VAL A 14 8.48 15.20 24.11
C VAL A 14 9.28 15.36 25.40
N GLY A 15 10.43 14.69 25.54
CA GLY A 15 11.31 14.86 26.70
C GLY A 15 11.84 16.28 26.85
N LYS A 16 12.13 16.98 25.74
CA LYS A 16 12.51 18.41 25.76
C LYS A 16 11.34 19.31 26.15
N ILE A 17 10.11 18.98 25.76
CA ILE A 17 8.91 19.73 26.15
C ILE A 17 8.72 19.70 27.68
N ASP A 18 9.02 18.58 28.33
CA ASP A 18 8.92 18.44 29.79
C ASP A 18 9.89 19.36 30.58
N THR A 19 10.88 19.97 29.92
CA THR A 19 11.83 20.93 30.53
C THR A 19 11.43 22.41 30.38
N LEU A 20 10.35 22.70 29.63
CA LEU A 20 9.86 24.06 29.37
C LEU A 20 8.89 24.56 30.46
N ASP A 21 8.66 25.88 30.49
CA ASP A 21 7.69 26.52 31.38
C ASP A 21 6.28 25.88 31.24
N PRO A 22 5.56 25.59 32.34
CA PRO A 22 4.26 24.92 32.32
C PRO A 22 3.21 25.55 31.40
N LYS A 23 3.32 26.85 31.09
CA LYS A 23 2.39 27.54 30.17
C LYS A 23 2.49 27.05 28.72
N ASP A 24 3.68 26.65 28.26
CA ASP A 24 3.90 26.21 26.88
C ASP A 24 3.86 24.68 26.71
N GLN A 25 4.02 23.94 27.81
CA GLN A 25 3.99 22.47 27.83
C GLN A 25 2.71 21.89 27.23
N ASP A 26 1.54 22.32 27.70
CA ASP A 26 0.27 21.67 27.34
C ASP A 26 -0.04 21.81 25.83
N ARG A 27 0.28 22.98 25.26
CA ARG A 27 0.10 23.25 23.82
C ARG A 27 1.05 22.39 22.97
N LEU A 28 2.32 22.32 23.34
CA LEU A 28 3.32 21.55 22.59
C LEU A 28 3.07 20.05 22.70
N ARG A 29 2.61 19.56 23.86
CA ARG A 29 2.26 18.16 24.08
C ARG A 29 1.06 17.75 23.22
N LYS A 30 0.02 18.59 23.15
CA LYS A 30 -1.11 18.39 22.24
C LYS A 30 -0.67 18.32 20.78
N LEU A 31 0.20 19.23 20.34
CA LEU A 31 0.69 19.24 18.96
C LEU A 31 1.54 17.98 18.63
N ALA A 32 2.34 17.50 19.58
CA ALA A 32 3.12 16.28 19.42
C ALA A 32 2.21 15.05 19.28
N GLU A 33 1.17 14.94 20.12
CA GLU A 33 0.18 13.85 20.04
C GLU A 33 -0.63 13.90 18.74
N GLU A 34 -1.08 15.09 18.32
CA GLU A 34 -1.77 15.27 17.04
C GLU A 34 -0.89 14.86 15.86
N THR A 35 0.39 15.21 15.89
CA THR A 35 1.37 14.85 14.86
C THR A 35 1.57 13.34 14.82
N LYS A 36 1.72 12.69 15.98
CA LYS A 36 1.81 11.23 16.09
C LYS A 36 0.56 10.54 15.54
N ALA A 37 -0.62 11.01 15.92
CA ALA A 37 -1.89 10.47 15.45
C ALA A 37 -2.08 10.64 13.93
N ARG A 38 -1.65 11.78 13.36
CA ARG A 38 -1.68 12.01 11.91
C ARG A 38 -0.70 11.09 11.18
N HIS A 39 0.52 10.92 11.72
CA HIS A 39 1.52 10.03 11.16
C HIS A 39 1.01 8.58 11.12
N ASN A 40 0.44 8.09 12.22
CA ASN A 40 -0.14 6.75 12.32
C ASN A 40 -1.28 6.53 11.31
N ARG A 41 -2.17 7.51 11.16
CA ARG A 41 -3.25 7.44 10.16
C ARG A 41 -2.70 7.35 8.74
N MET A 42 -1.75 8.19 8.41
CA MET A 42 -1.10 8.18 7.09
C MET A 42 -0.42 6.85 6.81
N LYS A 43 0.32 6.30 7.78
CA LYS A 43 0.98 5.00 7.66
C LYS A 43 -0.03 3.88 7.41
N LYS A 44 -1.15 3.88 8.16
CA LYS A 44 -2.23 2.90 7.96
C LYS A 44 -2.80 2.99 6.55
N SER A 45 -3.12 4.19 6.07
CA SER A 45 -3.65 4.37 4.71
C SER A 45 -2.67 3.94 3.63
N VAL A 46 -1.37 4.20 3.80
CA VAL A 46 -0.34 3.74 2.85
C VAL A 46 -0.26 2.22 2.84
N ALA A 47 -0.31 1.56 4.00
CA ALA A 47 -0.31 0.10 4.09
C ALA A 47 -1.54 -0.52 3.40
N GLU A 48 -2.74 0.04 3.63
CA GLU A 48 -3.98 -0.41 2.97
C GLU A 48 -3.92 -0.25 1.44
N LEU A 49 -3.32 0.85 0.96
CA LEU A 49 -3.09 1.08 -0.47
C LEU A 49 -2.09 0.07 -1.05
N GLN A 50 -1.02 -0.25 -0.32
CA GLN A 50 -0.04 -1.25 -0.74
C GLN A 50 -0.69 -2.64 -0.86
N GLU A 51 -1.48 -3.04 0.14
CA GLU A 51 -2.23 -4.31 0.10
C GLU A 51 -3.21 -4.36 -1.09
N SER A 52 -3.92 -3.27 -1.34
CA SER A 52 -4.83 -3.15 -2.49
C SER A 52 -4.09 -3.28 -3.83
N LEU A 53 -2.91 -2.66 -3.95
CA LEU A 53 -2.07 -2.76 -5.15
C LEU A 53 -1.49 -4.16 -5.34
N ASP A 54 -1.09 -4.83 -4.26
CA ASP A 54 -0.61 -6.20 -4.32
C ASP A 54 -1.73 -7.17 -4.74
N TYR A 55 -2.95 -6.98 -4.22
CA TYR A 55 -4.12 -7.73 -4.66
C TYR A 55 -4.44 -7.47 -6.14
N LEU A 56 -4.42 -6.20 -6.57
CA LEU A 56 -4.63 -5.83 -7.96
C LEU A 56 -3.57 -6.46 -8.87
N ARG A 57 -2.30 -6.47 -8.45
CA ARG A 57 -1.20 -7.10 -9.20
C ARG A 57 -1.48 -8.57 -9.45
N VAL A 58 -1.94 -9.31 -8.44
CA VAL A 58 -2.30 -10.74 -8.59
C VAL A 58 -3.50 -10.90 -9.51
N SER A 59 -4.54 -10.08 -9.32
CA SER A 59 -5.75 -10.10 -10.15
C SER A 59 -5.44 -9.89 -11.64
N VAL A 60 -4.56 -8.93 -11.95
CA VAL A 60 -4.11 -8.67 -13.33
C VAL A 60 -3.34 -9.87 -13.89
N LYS A 61 -2.49 -10.54 -13.11
CA LYS A 61 -1.78 -11.75 -13.57
C LYS A 61 -2.77 -12.85 -13.98
N TYR A 62 -3.82 -13.07 -13.20
CA TYR A 62 -4.85 -14.06 -13.54
C TYR A 62 -5.63 -13.66 -14.79
N LEU A 63 -6.07 -12.40 -14.91
CA LEU A 63 -6.78 -11.92 -16.09
C LEU A 63 -5.95 -12.10 -17.38
N VAL A 64 -4.66 -11.76 -17.33
CA VAL A 64 -3.76 -11.91 -18.49
C VAL A 64 -3.54 -13.38 -18.81
N PHE A 65 -3.41 -14.24 -17.79
CA PHE A 65 -3.25 -15.68 -17.98
C PHE A 65 -4.47 -16.30 -18.64
N ASP A 66 -5.68 -15.99 -18.15
CA ASP A 66 -6.94 -16.50 -18.69
C ASP A 66 -7.18 -15.99 -20.12
N LEU A 67 -6.85 -14.72 -20.38
CA LEU A 67 -6.91 -14.15 -21.73
C LEU A 67 -5.99 -14.88 -22.70
N GLU A 68 -4.76 -15.21 -22.29
CA GLU A 68 -3.83 -15.93 -23.15
C GLU A 68 -4.26 -17.40 -23.37
N ALA A 69 -4.82 -18.05 -22.35
CA ALA A 69 -5.37 -19.40 -22.47
C ALA A 69 -6.52 -19.44 -23.49
N THR A 70 -7.49 -18.53 -23.38
CA THR A 70 -8.62 -18.43 -24.32
C THR A 70 -8.17 -18.05 -25.73
N ARG A 71 -7.15 -17.20 -25.87
CA ARG A 71 -6.55 -16.86 -27.17
C ARG A 71 -5.94 -18.08 -27.85
N ARG A 72 -5.17 -18.89 -27.13
CA ARG A 72 -4.55 -20.12 -27.65
C ARG A 72 -5.59 -21.17 -28.02
N GLU A 73 -6.61 -21.35 -27.18
CA GLU A 73 -7.71 -22.26 -27.45
C GLU A 73 -8.47 -21.86 -28.72
N ASN A 74 -8.81 -20.57 -28.87
CA ASN A 74 -9.48 -20.09 -30.08
C ASN A 74 -8.65 -20.34 -31.35
N GLN A 75 -7.33 -20.10 -31.29
CA GLN A 75 -6.44 -20.38 -32.41
C GLN A 75 -6.38 -21.88 -32.75
N TYR A 76 -6.35 -22.75 -31.73
CA TYR A 76 -6.37 -24.20 -31.93
C TYR A 76 -7.67 -24.66 -32.59
N LEU A 77 -8.82 -24.16 -32.10
CA LEU A 77 -10.13 -24.50 -32.64
C LEU A 77 -10.29 -24.05 -34.09
N ARG A 78 -9.82 -22.84 -34.44
CA ARG A 78 -9.84 -22.36 -35.83
C ARG A 78 -9.06 -23.27 -36.76
N LYS A 79 -7.84 -23.65 -36.38
CA LYS A 79 -7.02 -24.59 -37.17
C LYS A 79 -7.74 -25.93 -37.37
N LEU A 80 -8.43 -26.44 -36.35
CA LEU A 80 -9.15 -27.70 -36.45
C LEU A 80 -10.31 -27.60 -37.47
N ILE A 81 -11.03 -26.48 -37.50
CA ILE A 81 -12.09 -26.22 -38.48
C ILE A 81 -11.48 -26.17 -39.89
N ASP A 82 -10.45 -25.37 -40.10
CA ASP A 82 -9.80 -25.23 -41.41
C ASP A 82 -9.33 -26.60 -41.95
N THR A 83 -8.73 -27.43 -41.08
CA THR A 83 -8.28 -28.79 -41.46
C THR A 83 -9.44 -29.74 -41.76
N THR A 84 -10.61 -29.52 -41.17
CA THR A 84 -11.80 -30.35 -41.41
C THR A 84 -12.52 -29.93 -42.70
N GLU A 85 -12.45 -28.66 -43.11
CA GLU A 85 -13.02 -28.17 -44.36
C GLU A 85 -12.18 -28.53 -45.61
N GLU A 86 -10.86 -28.77 -45.44
CA GLU A 86 -9.96 -29.19 -46.53
C GLU A 86 -10.00 -30.70 -46.83
N ASN A 87 -10.67 -31.52 -46.01
CA ASN A 87 -10.83 -32.97 -46.19
C ASN A 87 -12.24 -33.34 -46.66
#